data_AF-A0A4Y7UH24-F1
#
_entry.id   AF-A0A4Y7UH24-F1
#
_cell.length_a   1.000
_cell.length_b   1.000
_cell.length_c   1.000
_cell.angle_alpha   90.00
_cell.angle_beta   90.00
_cell.angle_gamma   90.00
#
_symmetry.space_group_name_H-M   'P 1'
#
loop_
_entity.id
_entity.type
_entity.pdbx_description
1 polymer ?
#
loop_
_entity_poly.entity_id
_entity_poly.type
_entity_poly.pdbx_seq_one_letter_code
_entity_poly.pdbx_strand_id
1 'polypeptide(L)'
;MNTYEEQGIGFIFYGLGMVLNNTFNGAGDTWTPTWINIFGFWIFQIPFAYLLVHYYKLGPLGVFIAIPVAETLITVLSVVVYRRGNWKRIAI
;
A
#
# COMPACT_ATOMS: atom_id res chain seq x y z
N MET A 1 21.87 -11.88 -6.59
CA MET A 1 20.57 -11.73 -5.90
C MET A 1 19.63 -11.14 -6.93
N ASN A 2 18.74 -11.96 -7.47
CA ASN A 2 17.98 -11.65 -8.67
C ASN A 2 16.72 -10.85 -8.29
N THR A 3 16.46 -9.78 -9.02
CA THR A 3 15.36 -8.80 -8.83
C THR A 3 13.94 -9.39 -8.77
N TYR A 4 13.77 -10.68 -9.00
CA TYR A 4 12.49 -11.39 -8.99
C TYR A 4 12.09 -11.87 -7.57
N GLU A 5 13.05 -12.17 -6.70
CA GLU A 5 12.78 -12.70 -5.36
C GLU A 5 12.23 -11.62 -4.41
N GLU A 6 12.68 -10.37 -4.58
CA GLU A 6 12.21 -9.22 -3.78
C GLU A 6 10.72 -8.94 -3.99
N GLN A 7 10.18 -9.23 -5.18
CA GLN A 7 8.75 -9.04 -5.46
C GLN A 7 7.86 -10.10 -4.80
N GLY A 8 8.40 -11.29 -4.51
CA GLY A 8 7.65 -12.39 -3.91
C GLY A 8 7.06 -12.04 -2.54
N ILE A 9 7.83 -11.32 -1.70
CA ILE A 9 7.37 -10.88 -0.38
C ILE A 9 6.33 -9.76 -0.53
N GLY A 10 6.52 -8.85 -1.48
CA GLY A 10 5.57 -7.78 -1.79
C GLY A 10 4.18 -8.30 -2.15
N PHE A 11 4.10 -9.45 -2.85
CA PHE A 11 2.82 -10.06 -3.21
C PHE A 11 1.99 -10.56 -2.02
N ILE A 12 2.63 -11.00 -0.93
CA ILE A 12 1.91 -11.44 0.28
C ILE A 12 1.21 -10.24 0.93
N PHE A 13 1.94 -9.13 1.07
CA PHE A 13 1.37 -7.89 1.61
C PHE A 13 0.29 -7.34 0.68
N TYR A 14 0.56 -7.29 -0.63
CA TYR A 14 -0.42 -6.89 -1.64
C TYR A 14 -1.73 -7.69 -1.54
N GLY A 15 -1.65 -9.02 -1.40
CA GLY A 15 -2.82 -9.87 -1.23
C GLY A 15 -3.64 -9.52 0.01
N LEU A 16 -2.98 -9.28 1.15
CA LEU A 16 -3.66 -8.86 2.39
C LEU A 16 -4.30 -7.48 2.25
N GLY A 17 -3.60 -6.52 1.65
CA GLY A 17 -4.12 -5.20 1.34
C GLY A 17 -5.36 -5.27 0.46
N MET A 18 -5.34 -6.10 -0.59
CA MET A 18 -6.46 -6.30 -1.50
C MET A 18 -7.70 -6.86 -0.80
N VAL A 19 -7.56 -7.85 0.09
CA VAL A 19 -8.69 -8.41 0.86
C VAL A 19 -9.35 -7.34 1.73
N LEU A 20 -8.56 -6.52 2.43
CA LEU A 20 -9.09 -5.46 3.28
C LEU A 20 -9.76 -4.35 2.47
N ASN A 21 -9.17 -3.95 1.34
CA ASN A 21 -9.74 -2.95 0.45
C ASN A 21 -11.13 -3.37 -0.05
N ASN A 22 -11.26 -4.63 -0.48
CA ASN A 22 -12.54 -5.21 -0.87
C ASN A 22 -13.52 -5.35 0.30
N THR A 23 -13.02 -5.60 1.52
CA THR A 23 -13.88 -5.66 2.72
C THR A 23 -14.52 -4.30 3.03
N PHE A 24 -13.76 -3.20 2.95
CA PHE A 24 -14.31 -1.85 3.14
C PHE A 24 -15.34 -1.51 2.07
N ASN A 25 -15.00 -1.74 0.79
CA ASN A 25 -15.92 -1.49 -0.32
C ASN A 25 -17.21 -2.33 -0.20
N GLY A 26 -17.10 -3.59 0.20
CA GLY A 26 -18.25 -4.49 0.43
C GLY A 26 -19.14 -4.09 1.61
N ALA A 27 -18.59 -3.35 2.58
CA ALA A 27 -19.35 -2.78 3.71
C ALA A 27 -20.01 -1.42 3.39
N GLY A 28 -19.83 -0.89 2.17
CA GLY A 28 -20.30 0.45 1.79
C GLY A 28 -19.34 1.59 2.15
N ASP A 29 -18.17 1.29 2.73
CA ASP A 29 -17.13 2.26 3.04
C ASP A 29 -16.11 2.38 1.90
N THR A 30 -16.43 3.20 0.91
CA THR A 30 -15.54 3.43 -0.25
C THR A 30 -14.47 4.50 0.02
N TRP A 31 -14.71 5.37 1.00
CA TRP A 31 -13.81 6.49 1.28
C TRP A 31 -12.58 6.08 2.07
N THR A 32 -12.72 5.18 3.04
CA THR A 32 -11.59 4.64 3.81
C THR A 32 -10.48 4.08 2.92
N PRO A 33 -10.74 3.10 2.02
CA PRO A 33 -9.70 2.56 1.15
C PRO A 33 -9.15 3.59 0.16
N THR A 34 -9.99 4.52 -0.32
CA THR A 34 -9.59 5.58 -1.24
C THR A 34 -8.52 6.46 -0.63
N TRP A 35 -8.74 6.97 0.59
CA TRP A 35 -7.77 7.83 1.26
C TRP A 35 -6.46 7.10 1.60
N ILE A 36 -6.55 5.83 2.00
CA ILE A 36 -5.35 5.01 2.26
C ILE A 36 -4.52 4.85 0.98
N ASN A 37 -5.17 4.55 -0.15
CA ASN A 37 -4.49 4.38 -1.44
C ASN A 37 -3.90 5.69 -1.97
N ILE A 38 -4.63 6.81 -1.84
CA ILE A 38 -4.10 8.13 -2.23
C ILE A 38 -2.84 8.44 -1.43
N PHE A 39 -2.88 8.24 -0.11
CA PHE A 39 -1.70 8.46 0.72
C PHE A 39 -0.53 7.55 0.33
N GLY A 40 -0.78 6.23 0.23
CA GLY A 40 0.27 5.26 -0.05
C GLY A 40 0.91 5.43 -1.42
N PHE A 41 0.12 5.58 -2.48
CA PHE A 41 0.65 5.66 -3.84
C PHE A 41 1.14 7.06 -4.19
N TRP A 42 0.39 8.10 -3.86
CA TRP A 42 0.72 9.44 -4.35
C TRP A 42 1.62 10.21 -3.41
N ILE A 43 1.31 10.17 -2.11
CA ILE A 43 2.02 10.96 -1.10
C ILE A 43 3.28 10.24 -0.63
N PHE A 44 3.28 8.90 -0.60
CA PHE A 44 4.41 8.12 -0.12
C PHE A 44 5.23 7.51 -1.27
N GLN A 45 4.66 6.66 -2.13
CA GLN A 45 5.42 5.89 -3.11
C GLN A 45 6.18 6.79 -4.10
N ILE A 46 5.53 7.81 -4.66
CA ILE A 46 6.17 8.68 -5.67
C ILE A 46 7.35 9.47 -5.07
N PRO A 47 7.20 10.21 -3.94
CA PRO A 47 8.34 10.91 -3.34
C PRO A 47 9.43 9.96 -2.85
N PHE A 48 9.07 8.79 -2.31
CA PHE A 48 10.04 7.81 -1.86
C PHE A 48 10.83 7.21 -3.03
N ALA A 49 10.17 6.88 -4.15
CA ALA A 49 10.84 6.46 -5.37
C ALA A 49 11.78 7.56 -5.89
N TYR A 50 11.33 8.82 -5.92
CA TYR A 50 12.16 9.95 -6.33
C TYR A 50 13.42 10.07 -5.45
N LEU A 51 13.27 9.95 -4.13
CA LEU A 51 14.37 9.98 -3.18
C LEU A 51 15.39 8.86 -3.49
N LEU A 52 14.93 7.62 -3.65
CA LEU A 52 15.80 6.47 -3.94
C LEU A 52 16.50 6.58 -5.29
N VAL A 53 15.80 7.04 -6.32
CA VAL A 53 16.34 7.21 -7.68
C VAL A 53 17.40 8.30 -7.71
N HIS A 54 17.10 9.48 -7.16
CA HIS A 54 17.93 10.67 -7.38
C HIS A 54 18.94 10.94 -6.26
N TYR A 55 18.55 10.81 -4.99
CA TYR A 55 19.47 11.05 -3.86
C TYR A 55 20.40 9.85 -3.63
N TYR A 56 19.84 8.64 -3.61
CA TYR A 56 20.62 7.42 -3.39
C TYR A 56 21.20 6.83 -4.69
N LYS A 57 20.92 7.46 -5.84
CA LYS A 57 21.44 7.08 -7.17
C LYS A 57 21.20 5.61 -7.54
N LEU A 58 20.10 5.03 -7.04
CA LEU A 58 19.77 3.62 -7.29
C LEU A 58 19.16 3.40 -8.69
N GLY A 59 18.85 4.47 -9.43
CA GLY A 59 18.23 4.35 -10.76
C GLY A 59 16.92 3.55 -10.71
N PRO A 60 16.62 2.72 -11.72
CA PRO A 60 15.38 1.92 -11.76
C PRO A 60 15.16 1.03 -10.53
N LEU A 61 16.23 0.56 -9.87
CA LEU A 61 16.14 -0.24 -8.65
C LEU A 61 15.41 0.52 -7.52
N GLY A 62 15.59 1.84 -7.44
CA GLY A 62 14.88 2.67 -6.46
C GLY A 62 13.35 2.63 -6.64
N VAL A 63 12.88 2.52 -7.89
CA VAL A 63 11.45 2.37 -8.18
C VAL A 63 10.97 0.97 -7.78
N PHE A 64 11.75 -0.08 -8.11
CA PHE A 64 11.43 -1.46 -7.74
C PHE A 64 11.38 -1.68 -6.22
N ILE A 65 12.18 -0.96 -5.44
CA ILE A 65 12.13 -1.00 -3.97
C ILE A 65 10.92 -0.20 -3.45
N ALA A 66 10.62 0.96 -4.04
CA ALA A 66 9.54 1.82 -3.57
C ALA A 66 8.16 1.16 -3.64
N ILE A 67 7.89 0.36 -4.67
CA ILE A 67 6.61 -0.34 -4.86
C ILE A 67 6.27 -1.28 -3.68
N PRO A 68 7.05 -2.33 -3.37
CA PRO A 68 6.73 -3.25 -2.29
C PRO A 68 6.73 -2.56 -0.91
N VAL A 69 7.54 -1.53 -0.71
CA VAL A 69 7.53 -0.73 0.53
C VAL A 69 6.21 0.04 0.67
N ALA A 70 5.74 0.68 -0.40
CA ALA A 70 4.46 1.37 -0.41
C ALA A 70 3.28 0.41 -0.23
N GLU A 71 3.29 -0.74 -0.91
CA GLU A 71 2.26 -1.78 -0.75
C GLU A 71 2.21 -2.32 0.69
N THR A 72 3.37 -2.52 1.31
CA THR A 72 3.45 -2.93 2.71
C THR A 72 2.86 -1.85 3.62
N LEU A 73 3.17 -0.57 3.38
CA LEU A 73 2.61 0.54 4.14
C LEU A 73 1.08 0.63 4.00
N ILE A 74 0.56 0.55 2.78
CA ILE A 74 -0.88 0.55 2.49
C ILE A 74 -1.58 -0.59 3.23
N THR A 75 -0.98 -1.78 3.21
CA THR A 75 -1.50 -2.97 3.88
C THR A 75 -1.54 -2.76 5.39
N VAL A 76 -0.45 -2.26 5.99
CA VAL A 76 -0.40 -1.97 7.43
C VAL A 76 -1.44 -0.93 7.83
N LEU A 77 -1.58 0.16 7.07
CA LEU A 77 -2.59 1.18 7.31
C LEU A 77 -4.01 0.59 7.22
N SER A 78 -4.26 -0.24 6.21
CA SER A 78 -5.54 -0.94 6.04
C SER A 78 -5.85 -1.85 7.23
N VAL A 79 -4.88 -2.62 7.72
CA VAL A 79 -5.04 -3.47 8.91
C VAL A 79 -5.36 -2.62 10.15
N VAL A 80 -4.63 -1.52 10.36
CA VAL A 80 -4.86 -0.62 11.51
C VAL A 80 -6.27 -0.03 11.48
N VAL A 81 -6.70 0.48 10.33
CA VAL A 81 -8.05 1.06 10.18
C VAL A 81 -9.14 -0.01 10.29
N TYR A 82 -8.90 -1.20 9.73
CA TYR A 82 -9.79 -2.34 9.89
C TYR A 82 -10.01 -2.68 11.37
N ARG A 83 -8.93 -2.73 12.17
CA ARG A 83 -9.01 -3.03 13.60
C ARG A 83 -9.75 -1.96 14.41
N ARG A 84 -9.81 -0.70 13.94
CA ARG A 84 -10.58 0.37 14.60
C ARG A 84 -12.09 0.18 14.49
N GLY A 85 -12.57 -0.60 13.51
CA GLY A 85 -13.97 -0.99 13.41
C GLY A 85 -14.97 0.12 13.04
N ASN A 86 -14.51 1.34 12.75
CA ASN A 86 -15.38 2.45 12.34
C ASN A 86 -16.16 2.13 11.05
N TRP A 87 -15.54 1.37 10.15
CA TRP A 87 -16.15 0.85 8.92
C TRP A 87 -17.41 -0.01 9.19
N LYS A 88 -17.54 -0.62 10.38
CA LYS A 88 -18.72 -1.42 10.75
C LYS A 88 -19.95 -0.59 11.07
N ARG A 89 -19.78 0.72 11.33
CA ARG A 89 -20.88 1.64 11.67
C ARG A 89 -21.49 2.29 10.43
N ILE A 90 -20.88 2.07 9.27
CA ILE A 90 -21.42 2.50 7.98
C ILE A 90 -22.53 1.50 7.66
N ALA A 91 -23.75 1.90 7.98
CA ALA A 91 -24.96 1.21 7.57
C ALA A 91 -25.37 1.75 6.20
N ILE A 92 -25.71 0.83 5.30
CA ILE A 92 -26.37 1.14 4.01
C ILE A 92 -27.83 1.49 4.30
#